data_AF-A0A946S3M0-F1
#
_entry.id   AF-A0A946S3M0-F1
#
_cell.length_a   1.000
_cell.length_b   1.000
_cell.length_c   1.000
_cell.angle_alpha   90.00
_cell.angle_beta   90.00
_cell.angle_gamma   90.00
#
_symmetry.space_group_name_H-M   'P 1'
#
loop_
_entity.id
_entity.type
_entity.pdbx_description
1 polymer ?
#
loop_
_entity_poly.entity_id
_entity_poly.type
_entity_poly.pdbx_seq_one_letter_code
_entity_poly.pdbx_strand_id
1 'polypeptide(L)'
;MIRFLLNFMILILLVIPLISVTHACPKGKPGCGDDDTFTPFKGGETAIDNGNWEKYEFNPVFTKGDSASWDAAGVTCFCVRHFPHSYMMWYTASAPGANKGFGLATSEDGINWERHPDNPVMVPDTSVTVWGPEVLYNGERYDMWYVSRGMDGEMDGISHATSEDGVEWVQSEENPVIDHGGCMAVIWDPNAEVYRMFLQHTTRVGRQPRSAFELLTSEDGDEWNSRGFPFITGPPGNWDEITAAPSVAYYEDQLLLWYTGADTMGNRRGQIAIGHVTSDDWGNTFNTNERERTEHRELRPEGGWEGNGIYSSGIDYDGENVYIWYAARGFGYASRPENSVNPKSEVQNPLNLWSISPNPTSGPVKLSYLGTMDAPVSVRMFDMNGRELLKRTYAANEAIRVNPTEISLPIGQYVLSVNARGKEIQKRMVLVK
;
A
#
# COMPACT_ATOMS: atom_id res chain seq x y z
N MET A 1 -46.47 1.13 -9.03
CA MET A 1 -45.81 1.54 -10.29
C MET A 1 -44.68 2.51 -9.93
N ILE A 2 -43.62 1.97 -9.34
CA ILE A 2 -42.49 2.67 -8.72
C ILE A 2 -41.24 1.95 -9.20
N ARG A 3 -40.37 2.65 -9.94
CA ARG A 3 -38.95 2.39 -10.21
C ARG A 3 -38.58 3.24 -11.42
N PHE A 4 -37.65 4.17 -11.24
CA PHE A 4 -36.76 4.80 -12.24
C PHE A 4 -36.38 6.18 -11.70
N LEU A 5 -35.38 6.23 -10.83
CA LEU A 5 -34.58 7.42 -10.49
C LEU A 5 -33.51 6.94 -9.49
N LEU A 6 -32.30 6.65 -9.98
CA LEU A 6 -30.99 6.80 -9.32
C LEU A 6 -29.99 5.93 -10.10
N ASN A 7 -29.20 6.53 -10.99
CA ASN A 7 -27.91 6.05 -11.46
C ASN A 7 -27.23 7.18 -12.25
N PHE A 8 -26.58 8.10 -11.54
CA PHE A 8 -25.66 9.08 -12.12
C PHE A 8 -24.68 9.52 -11.03
N MET A 9 -23.61 8.74 -10.85
CA MET A 9 -22.31 9.28 -10.46
C MET A 9 -21.25 8.32 -11.00
N ILE A 10 -20.87 8.64 -12.23
CA ILE A 10 -19.92 7.94 -13.08
C ILE A 10 -18.52 8.25 -12.56
N LEU A 11 -17.72 7.22 -12.29
CA LEU A 11 -16.29 7.32 -12.07
C LEU A 11 -15.65 7.80 -13.39
N ILE A 12 -15.15 9.03 -13.40
CA ILE A 12 -14.41 9.61 -14.53
C ILE A 12 -13.02 8.96 -14.56
N LEU A 13 -12.89 7.88 -15.33
CA LEU A 13 -11.63 7.50 -15.97
C LEU A 13 -11.73 7.99 -17.42
N LEU A 14 -11.32 9.25 -17.66
CA LEU A 14 -11.21 9.76 -19.02
C LEU A 14 -9.91 9.26 -19.65
N VAL A 15 -10.05 8.20 -20.44
CA VAL A 15 -9.21 7.91 -21.59
C VAL A 15 -9.39 9.07 -22.59
N ILE A 16 -8.32 9.80 -22.91
CA ILE A 16 -8.31 10.69 -24.09
C ILE A 16 -7.62 9.91 -25.22
N PRO A 17 -8.31 9.65 -26.36
CA PRO A 17 -7.64 9.11 -27.54
C PRO A 17 -6.79 10.20 -28.18
N LEU A 18 -5.52 9.89 -28.47
CA LEU A 18 -4.70 10.68 -29.39
C LEU A 18 -5.35 10.64 -30.78
N ILE A 19 -5.98 11.74 -31.20
CA ILE A 19 -6.24 12.00 -32.60
C ILE A 19 -5.13 12.92 -33.10
N SER A 20 -4.25 12.37 -33.94
CA SER A 20 -3.36 13.15 -34.78
C SER A 20 -4.19 13.96 -35.79
N VAL A 21 -4.20 15.28 -35.65
CA VAL A 21 -4.60 16.17 -36.75
C VAL A 21 -3.46 17.15 -36.99
N THR A 22 -2.67 16.85 -38.01
CA THR A 22 -1.82 17.82 -38.69
C THR A 22 -2.72 18.87 -39.36
N HIS A 23 -2.85 20.07 -38.81
CA HIS A 23 -3.27 21.24 -39.59
C HIS A 23 -2.57 22.50 -39.06
N ALA A 24 -1.83 23.14 -39.96
CA ALA A 24 -1.13 24.40 -39.75
C ALA A 24 -2.08 25.52 -39.31
N CYS A 25 -1.63 26.34 -38.36
CA CYS A 25 -2.33 27.54 -37.92
C CYS A 25 -2.25 28.65 -39.01
N PRO A 26 -3.38 29.19 -39.51
CA PRO A 26 -3.37 30.37 -40.37
C PRO A 26 -3.15 31.64 -39.53
N LYS A 27 -2.22 32.49 -39.97
CA LYS A 27 -1.82 33.73 -39.29
C LYS A 27 -2.98 34.70 -39.07
N GLY A 28 -3.04 35.29 -37.87
CA GLY A 28 -3.65 36.61 -37.63
C GLY A 28 -4.79 36.67 -36.63
N LYS A 29 -4.53 36.43 -35.33
CA LYS A 29 -5.27 37.02 -34.19
C LYS A 29 -4.31 37.19 -32.97
N PRO A 30 -4.52 38.20 -32.10
CA PRO A 30 -3.56 38.61 -31.08
C PRO A 30 -3.62 37.70 -29.85
N GLY A 31 -2.46 37.28 -29.35
CA GLY A 31 -2.35 36.42 -28.16
C GLY A 31 -1.12 35.50 -28.11
N CYS A 32 -0.25 35.52 -29.11
CA CYS A 32 1.07 34.89 -29.01
C CYS A 32 2.10 35.98 -28.70
N GLY A 33 2.44 36.11 -27.41
CA GLY A 33 3.60 36.85 -26.94
C GLY A 33 4.46 35.89 -26.13
N ASP A 34 5.67 35.67 -26.60
CA ASP A 34 6.78 35.14 -25.81
C ASP A 34 7.03 36.16 -24.68
N ASP A 35 6.84 35.77 -23.42
CA ASP A 35 7.49 36.47 -22.31
C ASP A 35 7.59 35.58 -21.06
N ASP A 36 8.85 35.25 -20.73
CA ASP A 36 9.27 34.70 -19.46
C ASP A 36 8.98 35.70 -18.35
N THR A 37 7.82 35.62 -17.70
CA THR A 37 7.63 36.24 -16.37
C THR A 37 6.85 35.32 -15.45
N PHE A 38 7.60 34.48 -14.73
CA PHE A 38 7.17 33.83 -13.50
C PHE A 38 6.78 34.91 -12.48
N THR A 39 5.51 34.96 -12.08
CA THR A 39 5.10 35.68 -10.88
C THR A 39 4.80 34.65 -9.79
N PRO A 40 5.58 34.62 -8.70
CA PRO A 40 5.30 33.70 -7.60
C PRO A 40 4.08 34.19 -6.82
N PHE A 41 3.13 33.29 -6.58
CA PHE A 41 2.08 33.51 -5.58
C PHE A 41 2.74 33.70 -4.20
N LYS A 42 2.59 34.88 -3.59
CA LYS A 42 2.94 35.13 -2.18
C LYS A 42 1.69 34.99 -1.29
N GLY A 43 1.69 33.88 -0.56
CA GLY A 43 1.27 33.63 0.83
C GLY A 43 0.20 34.46 1.55
N GLY A 44 -0.67 33.69 2.23
CA GLY A 44 -1.48 34.01 3.41
C GLY A 44 -2.54 32.91 3.49
N GLU A 45 -2.55 31.97 4.44
CA GLU A 45 -2.17 32.00 5.85
C GLU A 45 -1.62 30.61 6.28
N THR A 46 -0.66 30.64 7.21
CA THR A 46 0.08 29.56 7.90
C THR A 46 -0.32 28.11 7.60
N ALA A 47 0.46 27.46 6.71
CA ALA A 47 0.55 26.01 6.66
C ALA A 47 1.15 25.50 7.97
N ILE A 48 0.35 24.83 8.77
CA ILE A 48 0.87 23.87 9.74
C ILE A 48 1.30 22.66 8.90
N ASP A 49 2.58 22.68 8.53
CA ASP A 49 3.32 21.56 7.96
C ASP A 49 3.54 20.53 9.07
N ASN A 50 2.75 19.44 9.06
CA ASN A 50 2.85 18.36 10.04
C ASN A 50 2.96 16.99 9.33
N GLY A 51 3.94 16.85 8.43
CA GLY A 51 4.27 15.56 7.82
C GLY A 51 5.30 15.70 6.69
N ASN A 52 6.59 15.70 7.04
CA ASN A 52 7.72 15.91 6.13
C ASN A 52 7.91 14.74 5.14
N TRP A 53 6.99 14.55 4.21
CA TRP A 53 7.20 13.68 3.06
C TRP A 53 8.14 14.37 2.07
N GLU A 54 9.30 13.77 1.87
CA GLU A 54 10.24 14.16 0.83
C GLU A 54 9.91 13.35 -0.44
N LYS A 55 9.28 14.00 -1.41
CA LYS A 55 9.08 13.41 -2.73
C LYS A 55 10.42 13.29 -3.46
N TYR A 56 10.61 12.16 -4.12
CA TYR A 56 11.78 11.98 -4.96
C TYR A 56 11.80 13.00 -6.10
N GLU A 57 12.93 13.71 -6.23
CA GLU A 57 13.06 14.86 -7.14
C GLU A 57 12.87 14.48 -8.63
N PHE A 58 13.13 13.21 -8.98
CA PHE A 58 13.00 12.69 -10.36
C PHE A 58 11.72 11.88 -10.58
N ASN A 59 10.72 12.03 -9.71
CA ASN A 59 9.40 11.45 -9.95
C ASN A 59 8.84 11.87 -11.33
N PRO A 60 8.08 10.99 -12.01
CA PRO A 60 7.66 9.65 -11.58
C PRO A 60 8.74 8.57 -11.72
N VAL A 61 8.79 7.64 -10.76
CA VAL A 61 9.71 6.48 -10.74
C VAL A 61 9.26 5.32 -11.65
N PHE A 62 7.97 5.29 -12.02
CA PHE A 62 7.45 4.30 -12.96
C PHE A 62 6.42 4.94 -13.89
N THR A 63 6.53 4.70 -15.19
CA THR A 63 5.57 5.22 -16.19
C THR A 63 5.25 4.12 -17.20
N LYS A 64 4.24 4.32 -18.05
CA LYS A 64 3.90 3.40 -19.15
C LYS A 64 5.10 3.15 -20.07
N GLY A 65 5.18 1.97 -20.68
CA GLY A 65 6.20 1.66 -21.66
C GLY A 65 6.03 2.43 -22.98
N ASP A 66 7.03 2.26 -23.84
CA ASP A 66 7.04 2.76 -25.22
C ASP A 66 5.90 2.16 -26.03
N SER A 67 5.59 2.73 -27.20
CA SER A 67 4.44 2.34 -28.03
C SER A 67 4.37 0.86 -28.44
N ALA A 68 5.50 0.15 -28.41
CA ALA A 68 5.58 -1.30 -28.68
C ALA A 68 5.34 -2.17 -27.44
N SER A 69 5.33 -1.58 -26.24
CA SER A 69 5.19 -2.30 -24.97
C SER A 69 3.73 -2.70 -24.73
N TRP A 70 3.53 -3.82 -24.05
CA TRP A 70 2.20 -4.28 -23.69
C TRP A 70 1.50 -3.33 -22.71
N ASP A 71 2.21 -2.46 -21.98
CA ASP A 71 1.66 -1.48 -21.04
C ASP A 71 1.60 -0.06 -21.63
N ALA A 72 1.72 0.08 -22.97
CA ALA A 72 1.84 1.37 -23.65
C ALA A 72 0.62 2.29 -23.52
N ALA A 73 -0.57 1.74 -23.20
CA ALA A 73 -1.79 2.53 -23.00
C ALA A 73 -1.80 3.27 -21.65
N GLY A 74 -1.04 2.79 -20.66
CA GLY A 74 -1.03 3.35 -19.32
C GLY A 74 -0.82 2.31 -18.23
N VAL A 75 -0.25 2.77 -17.11
CA VAL A 75 -0.18 2.05 -15.83
C VAL A 75 -1.11 2.76 -14.85
N THR A 76 -1.91 2.02 -14.07
CA THR A 76 -2.97 2.65 -13.25
C THR A 76 -2.95 2.29 -11.78
N CYS A 77 -3.18 1.02 -11.45
CA CYS A 77 -3.24 0.53 -10.07
C CYS A 77 -2.03 -0.36 -9.83
N PHE A 78 -1.56 -0.45 -8.60
CA PHE A 78 -0.43 -1.29 -8.26
C PHE A 78 -0.46 -1.75 -6.80
N CYS A 79 0.30 -2.80 -6.51
CA CYS A 79 0.66 -3.24 -5.17
C CYS A 79 2.19 -3.37 -5.13
N VAL A 80 2.84 -2.75 -4.14
CA VAL A 80 4.28 -2.92 -3.88
C VAL A 80 4.47 -3.77 -2.63
N ARG A 81 5.35 -4.76 -2.70
CA ARG A 81 5.80 -5.55 -1.56
C ARG A 81 7.32 -5.53 -1.46
N HIS A 82 7.79 -5.39 -0.24
CA HIS A 82 9.19 -5.40 0.11
C HIS A 82 9.63 -6.79 0.57
N PHE A 83 10.79 -7.20 0.07
CA PHE A 83 11.54 -8.38 0.45
C PHE A 83 12.95 -7.92 0.85
N PRO A 84 13.71 -8.68 1.66
CA PRO A 84 14.92 -8.20 2.34
C PRO A 84 15.97 -7.44 1.51
N HIS A 85 16.02 -7.63 0.18
CA HIS A 85 16.93 -6.96 -0.73
C HIS A 85 16.26 -6.46 -2.03
N SER A 86 14.93 -6.47 -2.10
CA SER A 86 14.21 -6.13 -3.33
C SER A 86 12.75 -5.77 -3.08
N TYR A 87 12.20 -4.96 -3.96
CA TYR A 87 10.79 -4.66 -4.06
C TYR A 87 10.20 -5.35 -5.29
N MET A 88 8.98 -5.85 -5.17
CA MET A 88 8.17 -6.32 -6.29
C MET A 88 6.93 -5.43 -6.40
N MET A 89 6.57 -5.09 -7.62
CA MET A 89 5.36 -4.32 -7.94
C MET A 89 4.51 -5.10 -8.93
N TRP A 90 3.30 -5.46 -8.53
CA TRP A 90 2.27 -5.92 -9.46
C TRP A 90 1.42 -4.73 -9.86
N TYR A 91 1.24 -4.51 -11.17
CA TYR A 91 0.58 -3.32 -11.68
C TYR A 91 -0.41 -3.62 -12.79
N THR A 92 -1.52 -2.89 -12.81
CA THR A 92 -2.51 -2.94 -13.88
C THR A 92 -2.04 -2.13 -15.08
N ALA A 93 -2.03 -2.74 -16.26
CA ALA A 93 -1.82 -2.05 -17.52
C ALA A 93 -2.50 -2.76 -18.70
N SER A 94 -2.38 -2.19 -19.89
CA SER A 94 -2.91 -2.75 -21.14
C SER A 94 -2.19 -2.17 -22.35
N ALA A 95 -2.27 -2.90 -23.47
CA ALA A 95 -1.84 -2.39 -24.76
C ALA A 95 -2.98 -1.54 -25.34
N PRO A 96 -2.70 -0.59 -26.24
CA PRO A 96 -3.75 0.18 -26.89
C PRO A 96 -4.77 -0.73 -27.58
N GLY A 97 -6.03 -0.71 -27.12
CA GLY A 97 -7.11 -1.53 -27.68
C GLY A 97 -7.16 -2.98 -27.17
N ALA A 98 -6.36 -3.34 -26.17
CA ALA A 98 -6.38 -4.66 -25.52
C ALA A 98 -7.07 -4.62 -24.15
N ASN A 99 -7.45 -5.80 -23.65
CA ASN A 99 -7.91 -5.95 -22.27
C ASN A 99 -6.78 -5.65 -21.28
N LYS A 100 -7.17 -5.27 -20.06
CA LYS A 100 -6.23 -5.07 -18.95
C LYS A 100 -5.72 -6.41 -18.43
N GLY A 101 -4.48 -6.39 -17.95
CA GLY A 101 -3.85 -7.47 -17.20
C GLY A 101 -2.92 -6.92 -16.15
N PHE A 102 -2.20 -7.82 -15.49
CA PHE A 102 -1.21 -7.49 -14.48
C PHE A 102 0.20 -7.74 -15.00
N GLY A 103 1.06 -6.75 -14.82
CA GLY A 103 2.49 -6.86 -14.98
C GLY A 103 3.19 -6.93 -13.65
N LEU A 104 4.44 -7.39 -13.70
CA LEU A 104 5.39 -7.40 -12.61
C LEU A 104 6.57 -6.48 -12.95
N ALA A 105 7.03 -5.71 -11.97
CA ALA A 105 8.32 -5.03 -12.01
C ALA A 105 9.06 -5.26 -10.70
N THR A 106 10.39 -5.29 -10.76
CA THR A 106 11.26 -5.46 -9.59
C THR A 106 12.19 -4.26 -9.41
N SER A 107 12.61 -3.99 -8.19
CA SER A 107 13.55 -2.91 -7.88
C SER A 107 14.41 -3.30 -6.69
N GLU A 108 15.67 -2.88 -6.64
CA GLU A 108 16.53 -3.06 -5.46
C GLU A 108 16.37 -1.91 -4.45
N ASP A 109 15.90 -0.74 -4.90
CA ASP A 109 15.91 0.52 -4.14
C ASP A 109 14.53 1.19 -4.05
N GLY A 110 13.49 0.61 -4.66
CA GLY A 110 12.15 1.16 -4.72
C GLY A 110 11.97 2.34 -5.69
N ILE A 111 13.03 2.76 -6.37
CA ILE A 111 13.07 3.94 -7.23
C ILE A 111 13.34 3.54 -8.68
N ASN A 112 14.30 2.65 -8.90
CA ASN A 112 14.67 2.14 -10.21
C ASN A 112 14.00 0.80 -10.44
N TRP A 113 13.03 0.77 -11.35
CA TRP A 113 12.17 -0.38 -11.60
C TRP A 113 12.44 -1.04 -12.94
N GLU A 114 12.64 -2.35 -12.91
CA GLU A 114 12.82 -3.21 -14.08
C GLU A 114 11.55 -4.03 -14.32
N ARG A 115 10.99 -3.94 -15.53
CA ARG A 115 9.83 -4.76 -15.91
C ARG A 115 10.25 -6.22 -16.09
N HIS A 116 9.41 -7.14 -15.63
CA HIS A 116 9.57 -8.55 -15.96
C HIS A 116 9.46 -8.78 -17.48
N PRO A 117 10.35 -9.58 -18.09
CA PRO A 117 10.37 -9.81 -19.54
C PRO A 117 9.11 -10.53 -20.06
N ASP A 118 8.49 -11.37 -19.23
CA ASP A 118 7.29 -12.13 -19.59
C ASP A 118 5.98 -11.37 -19.32
N ASN A 119 6.05 -10.06 -19.10
CA ASN A 119 4.85 -9.27 -18.90
C ASN A 119 3.92 -9.28 -20.13
N PRO A 120 2.58 -9.30 -19.94
CA PRO A 120 1.88 -9.40 -18.66
C PRO A 120 2.01 -10.79 -18.01
N VAL A 121 2.27 -10.82 -16.70
CA VAL A 121 2.36 -12.06 -15.91
C VAL A 121 0.99 -12.68 -15.63
N MET A 122 -0.07 -11.90 -15.76
CA MET A 122 -1.44 -12.43 -15.66
C MET A 122 -2.38 -11.67 -16.58
N VAL A 123 -3.09 -12.40 -17.43
CA VAL A 123 -4.20 -11.89 -18.25
C VAL A 123 -5.42 -12.76 -17.96
N PRO A 124 -6.51 -12.18 -17.44
CA PRO A 124 -7.76 -12.90 -17.26
C PRO A 124 -8.44 -13.18 -18.61
N ASP A 125 -9.43 -14.07 -18.62
CA ASP A 125 -10.19 -14.38 -19.82
C ASP A 125 -10.82 -13.10 -20.43
N THR A 126 -10.95 -13.10 -21.75
CA THR A 126 -11.34 -11.97 -22.59
C THR A 126 -12.72 -11.38 -22.28
N SER A 127 -13.55 -12.06 -21.49
CA SER A 127 -14.88 -11.63 -21.03
C SER A 127 -14.86 -10.79 -19.75
N VAL A 128 -13.67 -10.56 -19.17
CA VAL A 128 -13.49 -9.85 -17.90
C VAL A 128 -12.44 -8.75 -18.07
N THR A 129 -12.69 -7.59 -17.47
CA THR A 129 -11.68 -6.55 -17.28
C THR A 129 -11.23 -6.51 -15.83
N VAL A 130 -9.93 -6.33 -15.60
CA VAL A 130 -9.33 -6.40 -14.26
C VAL A 130 -8.48 -5.20 -13.92
N TRP A 131 -8.39 -4.91 -12.62
CA TRP A 131 -7.54 -3.86 -12.07
C TRP A 131 -7.35 -4.03 -10.56
N GLY A 132 -6.45 -3.22 -9.99
CA GLY A 132 -6.27 -3.10 -8.54
C GLY A 132 -5.80 -4.41 -7.90
N PRO A 133 -4.63 -4.93 -8.32
CA PRO A 133 -4.08 -6.11 -7.67
C PRO A 133 -3.67 -5.76 -6.24
N GLU A 134 -3.91 -6.67 -5.31
CA GLU A 134 -3.37 -6.65 -3.96
C GLU A 134 -2.78 -8.03 -3.70
N VAL A 135 -1.46 -8.07 -3.53
CA VAL A 135 -0.69 -9.33 -3.44
C VAL A 135 -0.16 -9.50 -2.04
N LEU A 136 -0.20 -10.70 -1.47
CA LEU A 136 0.47 -11.01 -0.20
C LEU A 136 1.19 -12.35 -0.31
N TYR A 137 2.39 -12.45 0.28
CA TYR A 137 3.05 -13.73 0.47
C TYR A 137 2.71 -14.27 1.87
N ASN A 138 2.08 -15.44 1.96
CA ASN A 138 1.61 -16.00 3.22
C ASN A 138 2.63 -16.90 3.93
N GLY A 139 3.84 -17.03 3.37
CA GLY A 139 4.89 -17.92 3.87
C GLY A 139 5.08 -19.19 3.03
N GLU A 140 4.06 -19.56 2.24
CA GLU A 140 4.06 -20.73 1.36
C GLU A 140 3.89 -20.33 -0.11
N ARG A 141 3.00 -19.39 -0.39
CA ARG A 141 2.68 -18.92 -1.74
C ARG A 141 2.29 -17.43 -1.74
N TYR A 142 2.17 -16.88 -2.92
CA TYR A 142 1.54 -15.59 -3.19
C TYR A 142 0.05 -15.76 -3.41
N ASP A 143 -0.74 -14.89 -2.80
CA ASP A 143 -2.17 -14.72 -3.04
C ASP A 143 -2.38 -13.32 -3.64
N MET A 144 -3.15 -13.21 -4.71
CA MET A 144 -3.55 -11.95 -5.34
C MET A 144 -5.06 -11.82 -5.32
N TRP A 145 -5.56 -10.77 -4.69
CA TRP A 145 -6.94 -10.32 -4.86
C TRP A 145 -6.98 -9.17 -5.84
N TYR A 146 -7.98 -9.15 -6.71
CA TYR A 146 -8.10 -8.14 -7.74
C TYR A 146 -9.55 -7.89 -8.11
N VAL A 147 -9.82 -6.67 -8.58
CA VAL A 147 -11.15 -6.35 -9.08
C VAL A 147 -11.34 -6.98 -10.45
N SER A 148 -12.46 -7.66 -10.63
CA SER A 148 -12.89 -8.28 -11.88
C SER A 148 -14.30 -7.80 -12.23
N ARG A 149 -14.53 -7.48 -13.50
CA ARG A 149 -15.86 -7.10 -14.00
C ARG A 149 -16.18 -7.82 -15.31
N GLY A 150 -17.31 -8.52 -15.31
CA GLY A 150 -17.88 -9.12 -16.53
C GLY A 150 -18.28 -8.06 -17.57
N MET A 151 -18.07 -8.35 -18.85
CA MET A 151 -18.34 -7.40 -19.94
C MET A 151 -19.83 -7.08 -20.16
N ASP A 152 -20.76 -7.89 -19.63
CA ASP A 152 -22.21 -7.76 -19.84
C ASP A 152 -22.91 -6.79 -18.85
N GLY A 153 -22.15 -5.87 -18.24
CA GLY A 153 -22.67 -4.89 -17.29
C GLY A 153 -22.95 -5.46 -15.91
N GLU A 154 -22.35 -6.61 -15.59
CA GLU A 154 -22.30 -7.18 -14.25
C GLU A 154 -21.60 -6.21 -13.29
N MET A 155 -21.93 -6.36 -11.99
CA MET A 155 -21.28 -5.59 -10.93
C MET A 155 -19.81 -6.00 -10.87
N ASP A 156 -18.95 -5.05 -10.51
CA ASP A 156 -17.57 -5.37 -10.16
C ASP A 156 -17.58 -6.36 -8.98
N GLY A 157 -16.68 -7.33 -8.97
CA GLY A 157 -16.45 -8.27 -7.86
C GLY A 157 -14.96 -8.38 -7.54
N ILE A 158 -14.60 -9.08 -6.47
CA ILE A 158 -13.22 -9.42 -6.16
C ILE A 158 -12.96 -10.87 -6.56
N SER A 159 -11.93 -11.07 -7.37
CA SER A 159 -11.41 -12.39 -7.73
C SER A 159 -10.08 -12.65 -7.02
N HIS A 160 -9.71 -13.91 -6.95
CA HIS A 160 -8.52 -14.43 -6.30
C HIS A 160 -7.70 -15.29 -7.27
N ALA A 161 -6.38 -15.19 -7.18
CA ALA A 161 -5.43 -16.06 -7.85
C ALA A 161 -4.23 -16.35 -6.95
N THR A 162 -3.62 -17.50 -7.13
CA THR A 162 -2.45 -17.95 -6.35
C THR A 162 -1.24 -18.17 -7.25
N SER A 163 -0.04 -18.04 -6.69
CA SER A 163 1.22 -18.23 -7.40
C SER A 163 2.32 -18.69 -6.45
N GLU A 164 3.22 -19.57 -6.89
CA GLU A 164 4.39 -19.99 -6.09
C GLU A 164 5.55 -18.97 -6.20
N ASP A 165 5.61 -18.21 -7.30
CA ASP A 165 6.76 -17.36 -7.65
C ASP A 165 6.39 -15.88 -7.92
N GLY A 166 5.10 -15.56 -7.90
CA GLY A 166 4.57 -14.23 -8.20
C GLY A 166 4.52 -13.89 -9.69
N VAL A 167 4.86 -14.85 -10.56
CA VAL A 167 4.93 -14.71 -12.02
C VAL A 167 3.87 -15.58 -12.69
N GLU A 168 3.78 -16.87 -12.34
CA GLU A 168 2.77 -17.77 -12.89
C GLU A 168 1.56 -17.84 -11.95
N TRP A 169 0.39 -17.41 -12.44
CA TRP A 169 -0.82 -17.28 -11.62
C TRP A 169 -1.90 -18.30 -12.01
N VAL A 170 -2.48 -18.95 -10.99
CA VAL A 170 -3.64 -19.85 -11.10
C VAL A 170 -4.85 -19.16 -10.49
N GLN A 171 -5.86 -18.86 -11.32
CA GLN A 171 -7.11 -18.24 -10.87
C GLN A 171 -7.98 -19.26 -10.12
N SER A 172 -8.63 -18.81 -9.04
CA SER A 172 -9.59 -19.61 -8.29
C SER A 172 -10.81 -19.98 -9.14
N GLU A 173 -11.32 -21.21 -8.97
CA GLU A 173 -12.55 -21.67 -9.61
C GLU A 173 -13.80 -21.03 -9.00
N GLU A 174 -13.69 -20.48 -7.78
CA GLU A 174 -14.75 -19.80 -7.04
C GLU A 174 -14.89 -18.30 -7.41
N ASN A 175 -14.17 -17.85 -8.44
CA ASN A 175 -14.19 -16.45 -8.84
C ASN A 175 -15.57 -16.01 -9.39
N PRO A 176 -16.08 -14.83 -8.98
CA PRO A 176 -15.51 -13.93 -7.98
C PRO A 176 -15.75 -14.41 -6.54
N VAL A 177 -14.70 -14.36 -5.70
CA VAL A 177 -14.75 -14.70 -4.28
C VAL A 177 -15.51 -13.69 -3.42
N ILE A 178 -15.72 -12.47 -3.93
CA ILE A 178 -16.63 -11.46 -3.35
C ILE A 178 -17.48 -10.86 -4.49
N ASP A 179 -18.80 -10.84 -4.30
CA ASP A 179 -19.80 -10.45 -5.33
C ASP A 179 -19.95 -8.92 -5.55
N HIS A 180 -19.15 -8.13 -4.83
CA HIS A 180 -19.09 -6.68 -4.95
C HIS A 180 -17.64 -6.20 -4.89
N GLY A 181 -17.28 -5.29 -5.79
CA GLY A 181 -15.91 -4.85 -6.00
C GLY A 181 -15.65 -3.42 -5.53
N GLY A 182 -14.37 -3.12 -5.39
CA GLY A 182 -13.87 -1.83 -4.95
C GLY A 182 -12.36 -1.88 -4.80
N CYS A 183 -11.72 -0.72 -4.59
CA CYS A 183 -10.31 -0.74 -4.21
C CYS A 183 -10.16 -1.45 -2.86
N MET A 184 -9.09 -2.22 -2.68
CA MET A 184 -8.89 -3.03 -1.48
C MET A 184 -7.45 -2.95 -0.98
N ALA A 185 -7.28 -3.30 0.30
CA ALA A 185 -5.98 -3.52 0.92
C ALA A 185 -6.07 -4.76 1.80
N VAL A 186 -5.04 -5.61 1.79
CA VAL A 186 -5.05 -6.88 2.54
C VAL A 186 -3.80 -6.98 3.41
N ILE A 187 -3.98 -7.47 4.64
CA ILE A 187 -2.90 -7.78 5.57
C ILE A 187 -3.17 -9.11 6.28
N TRP A 188 -2.10 -9.83 6.62
CA TRP A 188 -2.17 -11.00 7.49
C TRP A 188 -2.16 -10.60 8.96
N ASP A 189 -3.15 -11.06 9.73
CA ASP A 189 -3.18 -10.97 11.19
C ASP A 189 -2.63 -12.29 11.78
N PRO A 190 -1.38 -12.31 12.27
CA PRO A 190 -0.77 -13.53 12.79
C PRO A 190 -1.33 -13.96 14.16
N ASN A 191 -2.08 -13.10 14.85
CA ASN A 191 -2.68 -13.45 16.14
C ASN A 191 -4.00 -14.20 15.96
N ALA A 192 -4.76 -13.80 14.95
CA ALA A 192 -6.01 -14.45 14.58
C ALA A 192 -5.84 -15.52 13.48
N GLU A 193 -4.67 -15.58 12.85
CA GLU A 193 -4.35 -16.48 11.72
C GLU A 193 -5.34 -16.31 10.56
N VAL A 194 -5.62 -15.05 10.19
CA VAL A 194 -6.55 -14.70 9.09
C VAL A 194 -6.00 -13.56 8.24
N TYR A 195 -6.40 -13.55 6.97
CA TYR A 195 -6.35 -12.35 6.15
C TYR A 195 -7.41 -11.35 6.63
N ARG A 196 -7.06 -10.07 6.60
CA ARG A 196 -7.95 -8.94 6.82
C ARG A 196 -7.95 -8.06 5.58
N MET A 197 -9.11 -7.88 4.98
CA MET A 197 -9.31 -7.02 3.82
C MET A 197 -10.09 -5.77 4.22
N PHE A 198 -9.58 -4.60 3.82
CA PHE A 198 -10.30 -3.33 3.86
C PHE A 198 -10.80 -3.02 2.46
N LEU A 199 -12.06 -3.35 2.19
CA LEU A 199 -12.69 -3.22 0.89
C LEU A 199 -13.49 -1.93 0.79
N GLN A 200 -13.23 -1.14 -0.25
CA GLN A 200 -14.03 0.04 -0.55
C GLN A 200 -15.47 -0.36 -0.87
N HIS A 201 -16.41 0.20 -0.11
CA HIS A 201 -17.83 -0.01 -0.29
C HIS A 201 -18.58 1.33 -0.38
N THR A 202 -19.68 1.36 -1.14
CA THR A 202 -20.57 2.53 -1.19
C THR A 202 -21.79 2.26 -0.34
N THR A 203 -21.88 2.95 0.80
CA THR A 203 -23.03 2.90 1.70
C THR A 203 -23.97 4.08 1.46
N ARG A 204 -25.10 4.13 2.16
CA ARG A 204 -26.02 5.29 2.17
C ARG A 204 -26.26 5.75 3.60
N VAL A 205 -26.03 7.04 3.85
CA VAL A 205 -26.45 7.71 5.10
C VAL A 205 -27.59 8.65 4.74
N GLY A 206 -28.82 8.24 5.07
CA GLY A 206 -30.03 8.91 4.60
C GLY A 206 -30.18 8.78 3.07
N ARG A 207 -30.22 9.92 2.36
CA ARG A 207 -30.29 9.96 0.88
C ARG A 207 -28.94 10.15 0.19
N GLN A 208 -27.87 10.35 0.94
CA GLN A 208 -26.54 10.64 0.38
C GLN A 208 -25.70 9.37 0.33
N PRO A 209 -25.11 9.00 -0.83
CA PRO A 209 -24.11 7.95 -0.89
C PRO A 209 -22.86 8.38 -0.11
N ARG A 210 -22.24 7.44 0.61
CA ARG A 210 -20.97 7.64 1.30
C ARG A 210 -20.04 6.48 1.03
N SER A 211 -18.77 6.76 0.80
CA SER A 211 -17.77 5.69 0.76
C SER A 211 -17.49 5.21 2.20
N ALA A 212 -17.12 3.96 2.33
CA ALA A 212 -16.71 3.33 3.58
C ALA A 212 -15.67 2.25 3.23
N PHE A 213 -14.92 1.81 4.23
CA PHE A 213 -14.15 0.57 4.11
C PHE A 213 -14.83 -0.49 4.96
N GLU A 214 -15.26 -1.55 4.30
CA GLU A 214 -15.71 -2.78 4.94
C GLU A 214 -14.50 -3.59 5.38
N LEU A 215 -14.55 -4.15 6.58
CA LEU A 215 -13.57 -5.13 7.03
C LEU A 215 -14.11 -6.53 6.75
N LEU A 216 -13.36 -7.32 5.99
CA LEU A 216 -13.61 -8.74 5.80
C LEU A 216 -12.46 -9.57 6.35
N THR A 217 -12.75 -10.80 6.80
CA THR A 217 -11.75 -11.77 7.25
C THR A 217 -11.88 -13.09 6.52
N SER A 218 -10.76 -13.71 6.20
CA SER A 218 -10.70 -15.03 5.56
C SER A 218 -9.53 -15.84 6.12
N GLU A 219 -9.70 -17.16 6.26
CA GLU A 219 -8.63 -18.09 6.65
C GLU A 219 -7.83 -18.59 5.43
N ASP A 220 -8.45 -18.63 4.25
CA ASP A 220 -7.91 -19.28 3.05
C ASP A 220 -7.67 -18.34 1.86
N GLY A 221 -8.32 -17.18 1.86
CA GLY A 221 -8.29 -16.19 0.78
C GLY A 221 -9.46 -16.26 -0.19
N ASP A 222 -10.29 -17.31 -0.14
CA ASP A 222 -11.42 -17.54 -1.02
C ASP A 222 -12.76 -17.30 -0.31
N GLU A 223 -12.89 -17.70 0.96
CA GLU A 223 -14.12 -17.50 1.73
C GLU A 223 -14.02 -16.29 2.66
N TRP A 224 -14.83 -15.25 2.40
CA TRP A 224 -14.76 -13.98 3.13
C TRP A 224 -15.97 -13.73 4.03
N ASN A 225 -15.68 -13.35 5.28
CA ASN A 225 -16.69 -13.01 6.28
C ASN A 225 -16.65 -11.51 6.62
N SER A 226 -17.77 -10.82 6.38
CA SER A 226 -17.93 -9.41 6.77
C SER A 226 -17.87 -9.23 8.28
N ARG A 227 -17.11 -8.23 8.73
CA ARG A 227 -17.02 -7.75 10.12
C ARG A 227 -17.65 -6.37 10.29
N GLY A 228 -18.28 -5.83 9.25
CA GLY A 228 -18.91 -4.51 9.25
C GLY A 228 -18.00 -3.40 8.70
N PHE A 229 -18.37 -2.15 8.99
CA PHE A 229 -17.79 -0.94 8.40
C PHE A 229 -17.05 -0.12 9.47
N PRO A 230 -15.81 -0.50 9.85
CA PRO A 230 -15.07 0.19 10.91
C PRO A 230 -14.61 1.60 10.50
N PHE A 231 -14.60 1.90 9.20
CA PHE A 231 -14.27 3.21 8.67
C PHE A 231 -15.38 3.76 7.76
N ILE A 232 -15.82 4.98 8.05
CA ILE A 232 -16.80 5.73 7.24
C ILE A 232 -16.16 7.05 6.84
N THR A 233 -16.40 7.55 5.63
CA THR A 233 -15.84 8.84 5.12
C THR A 233 -16.14 10.06 5.99
N GLY A 234 -15.39 11.14 5.74
CA GLY A 234 -15.63 12.43 6.35
C GLY A 234 -17.03 12.97 6.03
N PRO A 235 -17.59 13.85 6.88
CA PRO A 235 -18.82 14.57 6.56
C PRO A 235 -18.68 15.45 5.29
N PRO A 236 -19.80 15.83 4.65
CA PRO A 236 -19.78 16.76 3.53
C PRO A 236 -19.08 18.09 3.88
N GLY A 237 -18.27 18.60 2.97
CA GLY A 237 -17.30 19.69 3.14
C GLY A 237 -15.86 19.22 3.40
N ASN A 238 -15.62 17.97 3.81
CA ASN A 238 -14.26 17.50 4.13
C ASN A 238 -13.49 17.04 2.89
N TRP A 239 -12.16 17.12 2.99
CA TRP A 239 -11.25 16.68 1.92
C TRP A 239 -11.35 15.19 1.63
N ASP A 240 -11.84 14.38 2.58
CA ASP A 240 -12.00 12.92 2.51
C ASP A 240 -13.48 12.47 2.57
N GLU A 241 -14.42 13.31 2.13
CA GLU A 241 -15.84 12.91 2.10
C GLU A 241 -16.13 11.80 1.08
N ILE A 242 -15.22 11.63 0.11
CA ILE A 242 -15.08 10.46 -0.75
C ILE A 242 -13.71 9.84 -0.44
N THR A 243 -13.68 8.54 -0.15
CA THR A 243 -12.45 7.78 0.06
C THR A 243 -12.35 6.60 -0.88
N ALA A 244 -11.13 6.29 -1.31
CA ALA A 244 -10.81 5.20 -2.21
C ALA A 244 -9.38 4.71 -1.97
N ALA A 245 -9.00 3.64 -2.70
CA ALA A 245 -7.64 3.12 -2.77
C ALA A 245 -6.95 3.01 -1.41
N PRO A 246 -7.49 2.15 -0.52
CA PRO A 246 -6.86 1.91 0.77
C PRO A 246 -5.51 1.22 0.59
N SER A 247 -4.63 1.39 1.56
CA SER A 247 -3.40 0.63 1.75
C SER A 247 -3.21 0.40 3.24
N VAL A 248 -2.71 -0.77 3.62
CA VAL A 248 -2.60 -1.15 5.03
C VAL A 248 -1.18 -1.57 5.37
N ALA A 249 -0.73 -1.17 6.55
CA ALA A 249 0.53 -1.63 7.14
C ALA A 249 0.35 -1.80 8.65
N TYR A 250 1.11 -2.71 9.24
CA TYR A 250 1.19 -2.84 10.70
C TYR A 250 2.54 -2.30 11.17
N TYR A 251 2.52 -1.40 12.14
CA TYR A 251 3.67 -0.64 12.59
C TYR A 251 3.52 -0.27 14.07
N GLU A 252 4.56 -0.51 14.88
CA GLU A 252 4.60 -0.19 16.32
C GLU A 252 3.34 -0.59 17.10
N ASP A 253 2.89 -1.83 16.89
CA ASP A 253 1.70 -2.40 17.53
C ASP A 253 0.36 -1.75 17.10
N GLN A 254 0.39 -0.89 16.08
CA GLN A 254 -0.78 -0.27 15.48
C GLN A 254 -0.96 -0.67 14.02
N LEU A 255 -2.21 -0.75 13.58
CA LEU A 255 -2.56 -0.88 12.18
C LEU A 255 -2.78 0.52 11.59
N LEU A 256 -2.08 0.83 10.50
CA LEU A 256 -2.26 2.06 9.73
C LEU A 256 -3.07 1.73 8.49
N LEU A 257 -4.18 2.44 8.30
CA LEU A 257 -4.95 2.42 7.06
C LEU A 257 -4.78 3.77 6.36
N TRP A 258 -4.02 3.73 5.28
CA TRP A 258 -3.86 4.84 4.35
C TRP A 258 -4.95 4.80 3.30
N TYR A 259 -5.35 5.98 2.83
CA TYR A 259 -6.41 6.08 1.84
C TYR A 259 -6.29 7.37 1.02
N THR A 260 -6.82 7.30 -0.19
CA THR A 260 -7.04 8.48 -1.03
C THR A 260 -8.33 9.17 -0.61
N GLY A 261 -8.28 10.48 -0.39
CA GLY A 261 -9.45 11.32 -0.09
C GLY A 261 -9.69 12.38 -1.15
N ALA A 262 -10.97 12.64 -1.44
CA ALA A 262 -11.43 13.72 -2.30
C ALA A 262 -12.70 14.38 -1.75
N ASP A 263 -12.90 15.67 -2.09
CA ASP A 263 -14.18 16.36 -1.92
C ASP A 263 -15.16 16.09 -3.10
N THR A 264 -16.43 16.44 -2.95
CA THR A 264 -17.55 16.23 -3.91
C THR A 264 -17.41 17.12 -5.14
N MET A 265 -16.57 18.14 -5.08
CA MET A 265 -16.18 18.92 -6.25
C MET A 265 -15.02 18.24 -6.98
N GLY A 266 -14.36 17.25 -6.37
CA GLY A 266 -13.25 16.47 -6.89
C GLY A 266 -12.19 17.36 -7.52
N ASN A 267 -11.71 16.95 -8.70
CA ASN A 267 -10.74 17.69 -9.53
C ASN A 267 -11.13 19.13 -9.89
N ARG A 268 -12.38 19.59 -9.64
CA ARG A 268 -12.84 20.93 -10.01
C ARG A 268 -12.61 22.01 -8.94
N ARG A 269 -12.43 21.65 -7.66
CA ARG A 269 -12.15 22.61 -6.58
C ARG A 269 -11.16 22.13 -5.49
N GLY A 270 -10.88 20.83 -5.40
CA GLY A 270 -10.02 20.24 -4.35
C GLY A 270 -8.86 19.42 -4.90
N GLN A 271 -7.79 19.32 -4.11
CA GLN A 271 -6.68 18.41 -4.39
C GLN A 271 -7.07 17.01 -3.90
N ILE A 272 -6.95 15.99 -4.75
CA ILE A 272 -7.04 14.58 -4.33
C ILE A 272 -5.71 14.23 -3.67
N ALA A 273 -5.79 13.78 -2.42
CA ALA A 273 -4.65 13.65 -1.52
C ALA A 273 -4.68 12.30 -0.81
N ILE A 274 -3.58 11.96 -0.14
CA ILE A 274 -3.45 10.75 0.66
C ILE A 274 -3.32 11.15 2.13
N GLY A 275 -4.04 10.44 2.99
CA GLY A 275 -3.96 10.52 4.45
C GLY A 275 -4.11 9.14 5.07
N HIS A 276 -4.08 9.07 6.40
CA HIS A 276 -4.22 7.80 7.11
C HIS A 276 -5.05 7.93 8.39
N VAL A 277 -5.49 6.79 8.89
CA VAL A 277 -6.02 6.59 10.24
C VAL A 277 -5.32 5.41 10.90
N THR A 278 -5.32 5.38 12.23
CA THR A 278 -4.71 4.31 13.02
C THR A 278 -5.75 3.48 13.75
N SER A 279 -5.38 2.24 14.07
CA SER A 279 -6.18 1.30 14.84
C SER A 279 -5.29 0.50 15.80
N ASP A 280 -5.72 0.40 17.05
CA ASP A 280 -5.04 -0.41 18.09
C ASP A 280 -5.59 -1.85 18.16
N ASP A 281 -6.60 -2.18 17.35
CA ASP A 281 -7.37 -3.42 17.44
C ASP A 281 -7.51 -4.10 16.08
N TRP A 282 -6.47 -4.05 15.24
CA TRP A 282 -6.43 -4.71 13.93
C TRP A 282 -7.56 -4.28 12.97
N GLY A 283 -7.93 -3.00 13.04
CA GLY A 283 -8.91 -2.36 12.17
C GLY A 283 -10.37 -2.66 12.55
N ASN A 284 -10.64 -3.27 13.70
CA ASN A 284 -12.01 -3.41 14.18
C ASN A 284 -12.62 -2.04 14.53
N THR A 285 -11.79 -1.09 14.97
CA THR A 285 -12.11 0.32 15.13
C THR A 285 -10.96 1.20 14.65
N PHE A 286 -11.29 2.35 14.08
CA PHE A 286 -10.29 3.36 13.69
C PHE A 286 -10.43 4.61 14.55
N ASN A 287 -9.29 5.19 14.95
CA ASN A 287 -9.26 6.48 15.60
C ASN A 287 -9.53 7.58 14.55
N THR A 288 -10.78 8.04 14.47
CA THR A 288 -11.23 9.05 13.50
C THR A 288 -11.48 10.42 14.14
N ASN A 289 -10.80 10.75 15.24
CA ASN A 289 -11.01 12.02 15.94
C ASN A 289 -10.86 13.21 14.96
N GLU A 290 -11.77 14.18 15.04
CA GLU A 290 -11.85 15.29 14.06
C GLU A 290 -10.51 16.03 13.92
N ARG A 291 -9.75 16.25 15.01
CA ARG A 291 -8.42 16.87 14.92
C ARG A 291 -7.40 16.10 14.07
N GLU A 292 -7.45 14.77 14.03
CA GLU A 292 -6.56 13.93 13.21
C GLU A 292 -7.11 13.76 11.78
N ARG A 293 -8.41 13.99 11.58
CA ARG A 293 -9.11 13.78 10.29
C ARG A 293 -9.33 15.06 9.46
N THR A 294 -9.44 16.24 10.09
CA THR A 294 -9.85 17.47 9.38
C THR A 294 -8.71 18.30 8.76
N GLU A 295 -7.45 18.06 9.09
CA GLU A 295 -6.35 18.93 8.59
C GLU A 295 -5.24 18.18 7.82
N HIS A 296 -5.12 16.86 7.98
CA HIS A 296 -3.95 16.11 7.55
C HIS A 296 -4.12 15.45 6.18
N ARG A 297 -4.13 16.26 5.11
CA ARG A 297 -3.71 15.80 3.78
C ARG A 297 -2.20 15.57 3.83
N GLU A 298 -1.78 14.39 4.25
CA GLU A 298 -0.36 14.09 4.52
C GLU A 298 0.50 14.17 3.27
N LEU A 299 0.01 13.64 2.15
CA LEU A 299 0.65 13.81 0.86
C LEU A 299 -0.31 14.54 -0.07
N ARG A 300 0.16 15.61 -0.72
CA ARG A 300 -0.63 16.48 -1.61
C ARG A 300 -0.01 16.52 -3.00
N PRO A 301 -0.81 16.69 -4.06
CA PRO A 301 -0.30 16.94 -5.40
C PRO A 301 0.32 18.35 -5.48
N GLU A 302 1.46 18.45 -6.17
CA GLU A 302 2.21 19.69 -6.40
C GLU A 302 2.13 20.19 -7.86
N GLY A 303 1.26 19.59 -8.67
CA GLY A 303 1.11 19.92 -10.09
C GLY A 303 1.97 19.03 -10.99
N GLY A 304 2.38 19.55 -12.16
CA GLY A 304 3.23 18.81 -13.09
C GLY A 304 2.64 17.47 -13.55
N TRP A 305 3.36 16.38 -13.30
CA TRP A 305 2.92 15.02 -13.64
C TRP A 305 1.82 14.50 -12.69
N GLU A 306 1.73 15.02 -11.48
CA GLU A 306 0.67 14.71 -10.50
C GLU A 306 -0.65 15.42 -10.86
N GLY A 307 -0.55 16.59 -11.51
CA GLY A 307 -1.71 17.42 -11.79
C GLY A 307 -2.43 17.83 -10.51
N ASN A 308 -3.73 17.55 -10.42
CA ASN A 308 -4.56 17.92 -9.27
C ASN A 308 -4.84 16.75 -8.31
N GLY A 309 -4.23 15.57 -8.53
CA GLY A 309 -4.57 14.41 -7.74
C GLY A 309 -3.52 13.31 -7.71
N ILE A 310 -3.27 12.82 -6.50
CA ILE A 310 -2.53 11.59 -6.25
C ILE A 310 -3.49 10.56 -5.65
N TYR A 311 -3.27 9.28 -5.96
CA TYR A 311 -4.15 8.17 -5.65
C TYR A 311 -3.33 6.97 -5.19
N SER A 312 -3.98 5.93 -4.67
CA SER A 312 -3.45 4.55 -4.56
C SER A 312 -2.03 4.47 -4.02
N SER A 313 -1.88 4.13 -2.75
CA SER A 313 -0.57 4.00 -2.14
C SER A 313 -0.11 2.56 -2.03
N GLY A 314 1.19 2.32 -2.20
CA GLY A 314 1.88 1.18 -1.60
C GLY A 314 2.79 1.72 -0.49
N ILE A 315 2.83 1.07 0.66
CA ILE A 315 3.54 1.59 1.83
C ILE A 315 4.43 0.52 2.42
N ASP A 316 5.63 0.94 2.81
CA ASP A 316 6.62 0.07 3.44
C ASP A 316 7.44 0.84 4.48
N TYR A 317 8.16 0.11 5.32
CA TYR A 317 9.00 0.65 6.39
C TYR A 317 10.23 -0.24 6.62
N ASP A 318 11.43 0.37 6.66
CA ASP A 318 12.71 -0.34 6.82
C ASP A 318 13.28 -0.33 8.25
N GLY A 319 12.66 0.37 9.20
CA GLY A 319 13.26 0.58 10.52
C GLY A 319 13.74 2.01 10.80
N GLU A 320 13.81 2.86 9.77
CA GLU A 320 14.27 4.26 9.90
C GLU A 320 13.40 5.24 9.11
N ASN A 321 12.79 4.78 8.01
CA ASN A 321 12.01 5.59 7.08
C ASN A 321 10.70 4.89 6.72
N VAL A 322 9.65 5.69 6.54
CA VAL A 322 8.42 5.24 5.91
C VAL A 322 8.48 5.62 4.43
N TYR A 323 8.17 4.66 3.57
CA TYR A 323 8.12 4.83 2.13
C TYR A 323 6.68 4.78 1.65
N ILE A 324 6.38 5.62 0.66
CA ILE A 324 5.10 5.58 -0.04
C ILE A 324 5.35 5.66 -1.54
N TRP A 325 4.85 4.66 -2.26
CA TRP A 325 4.59 4.77 -3.69
C TRP A 325 3.17 5.28 -3.88
N TYR A 326 2.93 6.14 -4.87
CA TYR A 326 1.60 6.70 -5.12
C TYR A 326 1.34 6.90 -6.61
N ALA A 327 0.09 6.78 -7.04
CA ALA A 327 -0.32 6.94 -8.44
C ALA A 327 -0.69 8.38 -8.81
N ALA A 328 -0.36 8.78 -10.03
CA ALA A 328 -0.95 9.89 -10.77
C ALA A 328 -0.90 9.61 -12.29
N ARG A 329 -0.14 10.37 -13.10
CA ARG A 329 0.11 10.03 -14.54
C ARG A 329 1.19 8.94 -14.75
N GLY A 330 1.69 8.40 -13.65
CA GLY A 330 2.65 7.33 -13.47
C GLY A 330 2.64 6.99 -11.97
N PHE A 331 3.69 6.34 -11.46
CA PHE A 331 3.87 6.12 -10.03
C PHE A 331 5.03 6.97 -9.52
N GLY A 332 4.78 7.67 -8.43
CA GLY A 332 5.77 8.46 -7.69
C GLY A 332 6.18 7.75 -6.42
N TYR A 333 7.27 8.24 -5.84
CA TYR A 333 7.84 7.79 -4.58
C TYR A 333 8.05 8.99 -3.65
N ALA A 334 7.71 8.83 -2.38
CA ALA A 334 8.11 9.74 -1.32
C ALA A 334 8.55 8.95 -0.10
N SER A 335 9.42 9.55 0.70
CA SER A 335 9.88 8.98 1.97
C SER A 335 9.78 10.01 3.07
N ARG A 336 9.66 9.56 4.32
CA ARG A 336 9.85 10.42 5.48
C ARG A 336 10.62 9.69 6.57
N PRO A 337 11.46 10.39 7.36
CA PRO A 337 12.06 9.81 8.56
C PRO A 337 10.97 9.41 9.56
N GLU A 338 11.13 8.25 10.19
CA GLU A 338 10.20 7.68 11.16
C GLU A 338 9.80 8.66 12.28
N ASN A 339 10.77 9.46 12.76
CA ASN A 339 10.58 10.43 13.84
C ASN A 339 9.56 11.55 13.55
N SER A 340 8.98 11.60 12.35
CA SER A 340 8.00 12.61 11.92
C SER A 340 6.53 12.16 12.04
N VAL A 341 6.26 10.88 12.31
CA VAL A 341 4.91 10.40 12.64
C VAL A 341 4.63 10.70 14.12
N ASN A 342 3.51 11.37 14.39
CA ASN A 342 3.15 12.02 15.66
C ASN A 342 3.60 11.27 16.95
N PRO A 343 4.21 11.95 17.93
CA PRO A 343 4.76 11.34 19.13
C PRO A 343 3.65 11.06 20.14
N LYS A 344 3.09 9.85 20.11
CA LYS A 344 2.40 9.31 21.29
C LYS A 344 3.27 8.22 21.90
N SER A 345 3.83 8.61 23.05
CA SER A 345 4.41 7.78 24.12
C SER A 345 5.67 6.97 23.80
N GLU A 346 6.76 7.45 24.40
CA GLU A 346 7.71 6.66 25.19
C GLU A 346 7.75 5.14 24.98
N VAL A 347 8.93 4.68 24.56
CA VAL A 347 9.43 3.31 24.46
C VAL A 347 9.05 2.62 23.14
N GLN A 348 9.90 2.83 22.12
CA GLN A 348 10.12 1.88 21.02
C GLN A 348 9.94 0.46 21.56
N ASN A 349 9.01 -0.32 21.02
CA ASN A 349 8.93 -1.74 21.35
C ASN A 349 10.22 -2.39 20.82
N PRO A 350 11.20 -2.71 21.68
CA PRO A 350 12.51 -3.10 21.20
C PRO A 350 12.49 -4.42 20.44
N LEU A 351 11.37 -5.15 20.40
CA LEU A 351 11.18 -6.41 19.67
C LEU A 351 11.07 -6.26 18.14
N ASN A 352 10.61 -5.11 17.64
CA ASN A 352 10.46 -4.90 16.18
C ASN A 352 11.80 -4.70 15.48
N LEU A 353 12.80 -4.27 16.25
CA LEU A 353 14.16 -4.10 15.80
C LEU A 353 14.92 -5.44 15.71
N TRP A 354 14.34 -6.56 16.19
CA TRP A 354 14.94 -7.89 16.08
C TRP A 354 14.45 -8.67 14.85
N SER A 355 15.40 -9.08 14.02
CA SER A 355 15.17 -9.89 12.82
C SER A 355 16.12 -11.08 12.74
N ILE A 356 15.68 -12.15 12.07
CA ILE A 356 16.53 -13.26 11.64
C ILE A 356 16.74 -13.14 10.13
N SER A 357 17.99 -13.19 9.67
CA SER A 357 18.31 -13.21 8.24
C SER A 357 19.55 -14.06 7.94
N PRO A 358 19.58 -14.85 6.85
CA PRO A 358 18.46 -15.09 5.94
C PRO A 358 17.37 -15.94 6.61
N ASN A 359 16.12 -15.74 6.19
CA ASN A 359 14.96 -16.58 6.56
C ASN A 359 13.85 -16.34 5.50
N PRO A 360 13.61 -17.25 4.54
CA PRO A 360 14.03 -18.65 4.50
C PRO A 360 15.55 -18.87 4.45
N THR A 361 16.03 -20.02 4.94
CA THR A 361 17.46 -20.33 5.02
C THR A 361 17.82 -21.78 4.71
N SER A 362 18.86 -21.94 3.90
CA SER A 362 19.57 -23.21 3.68
C SER A 362 20.88 -23.33 4.50
N GLY A 363 21.17 -22.35 5.36
CA GLY A 363 22.43 -22.20 6.07
C GLY A 363 22.34 -21.43 7.39
N PRO A 364 23.47 -20.94 7.92
CA PRO A 364 23.50 -20.22 9.19
C PRO A 364 22.69 -18.92 9.14
N VAL A 365 22.03 -18.57 10.25
CA VAL A 365 21.15 -17.39 10.35
C VAL A 365 21.69 -16.36 11.31
N LYS A 366 21.49 -15.08 10.98
CA LYS A 366 21.93 -13.93 11.76
C LYS A 366 20.75 -13.35 12.52
N LEU A 367 20.85 -13.34 13.85
CA LEU A 367 19.97 -12.54 14.69
C LEU A 367 20.53 -11.11 14.75
N SER A 368 19.79 -10.16 14.22
CA SER A 368 20.18 -8.74 14.16
C SER A 368 19.24 -7.90 15.00
N TYR A 369 19.78 -6.85 15.63
CA TYR A 369 19.02 -5.77 16.23
C TYR A 369 19.34 -4.48 15.49
N LEU A 370 18.32 -3.77 15.01
CA LEU A 370 18.48 -2.47 14.37
C LEU A 370 18.47 -1.37 15.46
N GLY A 371 19.51 -0.55 15.52
CA GLY A 371 19.63 0.55 16.50
C GLY A 371 20.51 0.25 17.73
N THR A 372 20.46 1.14 18.71
CA THR A 372 21.22 1.06 19.98
C THR A 372 20.28 1.14 21.16
N MET A 373 20.51 0.35 22.21
CA MET A 373 19.78 0.51 23.47
C MET A 373 20.60 1.33 24.45
N ASP A 374 19.98 2.34 25.05
CA ASP A 374 20.61 3.23 26.03
C ASP A 374 20.75 2.63 27.44
N ALA A 375 20.40 1.34 27.60
CA ALA A 375 20.52 0.56 28.81
C ALA A 375 21.14 -0.81 28.51
N PRO A 376 21.73 -1.50 29.51
CA PRO A 376 22.22 -2.87 29.32
C PRO A 376 21.09 -3.82 28.90
N VAL A 377 21.40 -4.71 27.97
CA VAL A 377 20.43 -5.63 27.36
C VAL A 377 20.87 -7.06 27.56
N SER A 378 19.97 -7.92 28.01
CA SER A 378 20.14 -9.38 27.98
C SER A 378 19.28 -9.98 26.88
N VAL A 379 19.89 -10.79 26.03
CA VAL A 379 19.22 -11.44 24.89
C VAL A 379 19.33 -12.94 25.10
N ARG A 380 18.18 -13.63 25.10
CA ARG A 380 18.07 -15.06 25.30
C ARG A 380 17.21 -15.66 24.21
N MET A 381 17.48 -16.91 23.84
CA MET A 381 16.64 -17.62 22.89
C MET A 381 16.37 -19.03 23.40
N PHE A 382 15.15 -19.52 23.18
CA PHE A 382 14.70 -20.83 23.62
C PHE A 382 14.09 -21.61 22.47
N ASP A 383 14.22 -22.93 22.50
CA ASP A 383 13.30 -23.80 21.73
C ASP A 383 11.93 -23.89 22.42
N MET A 384 10.95 -24.48 21.72
CA MET A 384 9.59 -24.63 22.24
C MET A 384 9.47 -25.56 23.46
N ASN A 385 10.52 -26.33 23.78
CA ASN A 385 10.58 -27.12 25.01
C ASN A 385 11.17 -26.32 26.19
N GLY A 386 11.47 -25.04 25.99
CA GLY A 386 12.02 -24.14 27.00
C GLY A 386 13.53 -24.29 27.22
N ARG A 387 14.24 -25.03 26.36
CA ARG A 387 15.70 -25.14 26.46
C ARG A 387 16.36 -23.88 25.90
N GLU A 388 17.21 -23.24 26.69
CA GLU A 388 17.98 -22.06 26.28
C GLU A 388 19.04 -22.44 25.23
N LEU A 389 18.97 -21.80 24.07
CA LEU A 389 19.87 -21.98 22.93
C LEU A 389 20.89 -20.84 22.81
N LEU A 390 20.54 -19.66 23.31
CA LEU A 390 21.39 -18.46 23.28
C LEU A 390 21.22 -17.67 24.57
N LYS A 391 22.33 -17.11 25.06
CA LYS A 391 22.34 -16.03 26.05
C LYS A 391 23.49 -15.07 25.77
N ARG A 392 23.18 -13.78 25.73
CA ARG A 392 24.14 -12.67 25.55
C ARG A 392 23.75 -11.49 26.41
N THR A 393 24.73 -10.67 26.76
CA THR A 393 24.51 -9.41 27.47
C THR A 393 25.36 -8.35 26.80
N TYR A 394 24.76 -7.19 26.56
CA TYR A 394 25.38 -6.03 25.93
C TYR A 394 25.33 -4.85 26.89
N ALA A 395 26.37 -4.03 26.88
CA ALA A 395 26.39 -2.78 27.63
C ALA A 395 25.45 -1.74 26.96
N ALA A 396 25.11 -0.69 27.71
CA ALA A 396 24.37 0.44 27.14
C ALA A 396 25.17 1.07 25.99
N ASN A 397 24.48 1.40 24.89
CA ASN A 397 24.99 1.96 23.64
C ASN A 397 25.99 1.07 22.89
N GLU A 398 26.12 -0.20 23.28
CA GLU A 398 26.91 -1.17 22.53
C GLU A 398 26.12 -1.65 21.30
N ALA A 399 26.79 -1.76 20.15
CA ALA A 399 26.20 -2.35 18.97
C ALA A 399 25.91 -3.84 19.21
N ILE A 400 24.64 -4.20 19.25
CA ILE A 400 24.20 -5.57 19.47
C ILE A 400 24.47 -6.39 18.21
N ARG A 401 25.30 -7.44 18.31
CA ARG A 401 25.63 -8.33 17.19
C ARG A 401 25.69 -9.78 17.65
N VAL A 402 24.89 -10.63 17.02
CA VAL A 402 24.99 -12.09 17.14
C VAL A 402 25.47 -12.63 15.80
N ASN A 403 26.68 -13.20 15.75
CA ASN A 403 27.24 -13.66 14.48
C ASN A 403 26.54 -14.94 13.99
N PRO A 404 26.28 -15.06 12.69
CA PRO A 404 25.56 -16.21 12.13
C PRO A 404 26.31 -17.54 12.27
N THR A 405 27.64 -17.51 12.40
CA THR A 405 28.46 -18.72 12.61
C THR A 405 28.41 -19.26 14.04
N GLU A 406 27.82 -18.54 14.99
CA GLU A 406 27.81 -18.91 16.42
C GLU A 406 26.59 -19.74 16.83
N ILE A 407 25.52 -19.76 16.01
CA ILE A 407 24.27 -20.46 16.33
C ILE A 407 23.78 -21.20 15.10
N SER A 408 23.83 -22.53 15.15
CA SER A 408 23.17 -23.40 14.18
C SER A 408 21.78 -23.75 14.69
N LEU A 409 20.76 -23.03 14.23
CA LEU A 409 19.36 -23.35 14.52
C LEU A 409 18.80 -24.24 13.40
N PRO A 410 18.23 -25.42 13.71
CA PRO A 410 17.42 -26.12 12.73
C PRO A 410 16.17 -25.30 12.34
N ILE A 411 15.56 -25.65 11.21
CA ILE A 411 14.22 -25.16 10.85
C ILE A 411 13.24 -25.47 11.99
N GLY A 412 12.43 -24.50 12.41
CA GLY A 412 11.54 -24.65 13.55
C GLY A 412 11.15 -23.34 14.23
N GLN A 413 10.40 -23.45 15.31
CA GLN A 413 9.93 -22.30 16.10
C GLN A 413 10.81 -22.09 17.34
N TYR A 414 11.04 -20.81 17.65
CA TYR A 414 11.88 -20.36 18.75
C TYR A 414 11.22 -19.18 19.48
N VAL A 415 11.62 -18.97 20.73
CA VAL A 415 11.23 -17.78 21.49
C VAL A 415 12.48 -16.95 21.74
N LEU A 416 12.49 -15.72 21.22
CA LEU A 416 13.48 -14.71 21.58
C LEU A 416 12.98 -13.95 22.80
N SER A 417 13.79 -13.87 23.85
CA SER A 417 13.54 -13.06 25.04
C SER A 417 14.60 -11.97 25.12
N VAL A 418 14.15 -10.72 25.29
CA VAL A 418 15.01 -9.56 25.45
C VAL A 418 14.64 -8.90 26.76
N ASN A 419 15.62 -8.66 27.62
CA ASN A 419 15.43 -7.93 28.87
C ASN A 419 16.27 -6.65 28.83
N ALA A 420 15.60 -5.51 28.95
CA ALA A 420 16.23 -4.21 29.09
C ALA A 420 15.50 -3.44 30.20
N ARG A 421 16.26 -2.73 31.04
CA ARG A 421 15.72 -1.95 32.19
C ARG A 421 14.80 -2.76 33.12
N GLY A 422 15.02 -4.08 33.24
CA GLY A 422 14.21 -4.97 34.09
C GLY A 422 12.85 -5.36 33.48
N LYS A 423 12.53 -4.91 32.26
CA LYS A 423 11.36 -5.35 31.50
C LYS A 423 11.79 -6.46 30.55
N GLU A 424 11.19 -7.64 30.69
CA GLU A 424 11.36 -8.75 29.75
C GLU A 424 10.26 -8.71 28.69
N ILE A 425 10.66 -8.87 27.44
CA ILE A 425 9.80 -8.91 26.26
C ILE A 425 10.16 -10.15 25.45
N GLN A 426 9.16 -10.81 24.86
CA GLN A 426 9.35 -12.06 24.14
C GLN A 426 8.69 -12.00 22.76
N LYS A 427 9.37 -12.58 21.75
CA LYS A 427 8.90 -12.68 20.37
C LYS A 427 9.06 -14.12 19.88
N ARG A 428 8.00 -14.67 19.27
CA ARG A 428 8.11 -15.95 18.55
C ARG A 428 8.84 -15.71 17.24
N MET A 429 9.82 -16.55 16.94
CA MET A 429 10.55 -16.54 15.68
C MET A 429 10.35 -17.89 14.99
N VAL A 430 10.12 -17.86 13.67
CA VAL A 430 9.94 -19.07 12.86
C VAL A 430 11.07 -19.10 11.85
N LEU A 431 11.87 -20.17 11.89
CA LEU A 431 12.91 -20.44 10.91
C LEU A 431 12.36 -21.40 9.86
N VAL A 432 12.34 -20.99 8.59
CA VAL A 432 11.85 -21.81 7.46
C VAL A 432 12.97 -22.08 6.46
N LYS A 433 12.80 -23.15 5.66
CA LYS A 433 13.82 -23.65 4.74
C LYS A 433 13.84 -22.88 3.44
#